data_AF-A0A1I6RLR8-F1
#
_entry.id   AF-A0A1I6RLR8-F1
#
_cell.length_a   1.000
_cell.length_b   1.000
_cell.length_c   1.000
_cell.angle_alpha   90.00
_cell.angle_beta   90.00
_cell.angle_gamma   90.00
#
_symmetry.space_group_name_H-M   'P 1'
#
loop_
_entity.id
_entity.type
_entity.pdbx_description
1 polymer ?
#
loop_
_entity_poly.entity_id
_entity_poly.type
_entity_poly.pdbx_seq_one_letter_code
_entity_poly.pdbx_strand_id
1 'polypeptide(L)'
;MARLDPVDPDEVPAEKRSLLETASDAAGSDDHSLSGGRLNVYRTLAHNLALLEGFRDYLSTLWHQSGLTPHERELVILTTAARTDSAYEWHQHVRIALDEGVPVEDILAVSRGRHDALEANHSVLVEYVEQFVEGTVDDTTHAQLTDHYSDEVVLGIGALAGNYLGLARVLEALEVEPESPFVGWDLENL
;
A
#
# COMPACT_ATOMS: atom_id res chain seq x y z
N MET A 1 6.13 20.31 -3.85
CA MET A 1 6.21 20.29 -5.33
C MET A 1 7.18 19.19 -5.69
N ALA A 2 6.72 18.20 -6.46
CA ALA A 2 7.51 17.01 -6.75
C ALA A 2 8.88 17.35 -7.37
N ARG A 3 9.90 16.58 -6.99
CA ARG A 3 11.27 16.68 -7.55
C ARG A 3 11.36 16.06 -8.94
N LEU A 4 10.43 15.16 -9.26
CA LEU A 4 10.17 14.66 -10.61
C LEU A 4 8.69 14.87 -10.91
N ASP A 5 8.40 15.71 -11.89
CA ASP A 5 7.02 15.90 -12.34
C ASP A 5 6.47 14.56 -12.90
N PRO A 6 5.27 14.13 -12.50
CA PRO A 6 4.68 12.90 -13.02
C PRO A 6 4.50 12.96 -14.54
N VAL A 7 4.96 11.92 -15.27
CA VAL A 7 4.89 11.84 -16.74
C VAL A 7 3.44 12.01 -17.22
N ASP A 8 3.24 12.75 -18.31
CA ASP A 8 1.93 12.85 -18.95
C ASP A 8 1.54 11.47 -19.54
N PRO A 9 0.38 10.88 -19.19
CA PRO A 9 -0.07 9.60 -19.75
C PRO A 9 -0.09 9.54 -21.29
N ASP A 10 -0.27 10.66 -21.96
CA ASP A 10 -0.27 10.74 -23.43
C ASP A 10 1.15 10.62 -24.04
N GLU A 11 2.19 10.92 -23.25
CA GLU A 11 3.60 10.75 -23.65
C GLU A 11 4.11 9.32 -23.47
N VAL A 12 3.39 8.48 -22.72
CA VAL A 12 3.71 7.05 -22.57
C VAL A 12 3.34 6.29 -23.86
N PRO A 13 4.23 5.42 -24.39
CA PRO A 13 3.92 4.58 -25.55
C PRO A 13 2.61 3.83 -25.38
N ALA A 14 1.78 3.78 -26.42
CA ALA A 14 0.41 3.27 -26.35
C ALA A 14 0.35 1.82 -25.84
N GLU A 15 1.32 0.99 -26.24
CA GLU A 15 1.45 -0.40 -25.81
C GLU A 15 1.87 -0.58 -24.34
N LYS A 16 2.33 0.48 -23.67
CA LYS A 16 2.72 0.50 -22.26
C LYS A 16 1.77 1.32 -21.38
N ARG A 17 0.78 2.00 -21.96
CA ARG A 17 -0.11 2.90 -21.21
C ARG A 17 -0.96 2.19 -20.16
N SER A 18 -1.30 0.91 -20.39
CA SER A 18 -2.00 0.08 -19.40
C SER A 18 -1.21 -0.12 -18.10
N LEU A 19 0.10 0.10 -18.09
CA LEU A 19 0.90 0.06 -16.86
C LEU A 19 0.55 1.19 -15.89
N LEU A 20 -0.10 2.25 -16.37
CA LEU A 20 -0.58 3.35 -15.51
C LEU A 20 -1.93 3.05 -14.85
N GLU A 21 -2.67 2.06 -15.36
CA GLU A 21 -4.02 1.74 -14.89
C GLU A 21 -3.98 0.97 -13.57
N THR A 22 -5.02 1.13 -12.75
CA THR A 22 -5.22 0.34 -11.52
C THR A 22 -6.27 -0.76 -11.74
N ALA A 23 -6.27 -1.79 -10.88
CA ALA A 23 -7.31 -2.82 -10.90
C ALA A 23 -8.72 -2.24 -10.68
N SER A 24 -8.84 -1.13 -9.93
CA SER A 24 -10.12 -0.42 -9.73
C SER A 24 -10.63 0.22 -11.04
N ASP A 25 -9.73 0.61 -11.94
CA ASP A 25 -10.07 1.23 -13.24
C ASP A 25 -10.76 0.24 -14.17
N ALA A 26 -10.45 -1.06 -14.03
CA ALA A 26 -11.02 -2.14 -14.83
C ALA A 26 -12.45 -2.52 -14.40
N ALA A 27 -12.87 -2.15 -13.19
CA ALA A 27 -14.15 -2.53 -12.60
C ALA A 27 -15.29 -1.49 -12.79
N GLY A 28 -15.00 -0.31 -13.35
CA GLY A 28 -16.01 0.68 -13.75
C GLY A 28 -16.83 1.28 -12.61
N SER A 29 -16.29 1.40 -11.39
CA SER A 29 -16.96 2.09 -10.29
C SER A 29 -16.79 3.61 -10.42
N ASP A 30 -17.91 4.30 -10.65
CA ASP A 30 -17.94 5.69 -11.10
C ASP A 30 -17.85 6.77 -10.00
N ASP A 31 -17.71 6.43 -8.71
CA ASP A 31 -17.85 7.44 -7.64
C ASP A 31 -16.53 7.83 -6.94
N HIS A 32 -15.52 6.95 -6.88
CA HIS A 32 -14.25 7.24 -6.19
C HIS A 32 -12.99 6.75 -6.93
N SER A 33 -13.13 6.37 -8.20
CA SER A 33 -12.07 5.73 -8.96
C SER A 33 -10.95 6.70 -9.33
N LEU A 34 -9.72 6.27 -9.04
CA LEU A 34 -8.46 6.80 -9.58
C LEU A 34 -8.30 6.43 -11.07
N SER A 35 -9.41 6.44 -11.82
CA SER A 35 -9.54 5.93 -13.19
C SER A 35 -8.69 6.69 -14.19
N GLY A 36 -7.98 5.97 -15.05
CA GLY A 36 -7.41 6.52 -16.28
C GLY A 36 -5.93 6.91 -16.19
N GLY A 37 -5.13 6.15 -15.45
CA GLY A 37 -3.68 6.37 -15.43
C GLY A 37 -3.24 7.63 -14.70
N ARG A 38 -4.08 8.15 -13.80
CA ARG A 38 -3.87 9.43 -13.12
C ARG A 38 -3.03 9.36 -11.85
N LEU A 39 -2.72 8.15 -11.38
CA LEU A 39 -1.88 7.98 -10.20
C LEU A 39 -0.45 8.47 -10.43
N ASN A 40 -0.06 9.47 -9.65
CA ASN A 40 1.25 10.08 -9.66
C ASN A 40 2.34 9.05 -9.35
N VAL A 41 2.08 7.99 -8.57
CA VAL A 41 3.06 6.90 -8.35
C VAL A 41 3.47 6.22 -9.67
N TYR A 42 2.51 5.78 -10.49
CA TYR A 42 2.85 5.10 -11.75
C TYR A 42 3.38 6.08 -12.78
N ARG A 43 2.84 7.30 -12.83
CA ARG A 43 3.35 8.37 -13.69
C ARG A 43 4.77 8.81 -13.32
N THR A 44 5.14 8.75 -12.04
CA THR A 44 6.51 9.02 -11.57
C THR A 44 7.43 7.86 -11.96
N LEU A 45 7.01 6.61 -11.75
CA LEU A 45 7.77 5.43 -12.18
C LEU A 45 7.91 5.35 -13.71
N ALA A 46 6.97 5.91 -14.48
CA ALA A 46 6.98 5.90 -15.94
C ALA A 46 8.15 6.70 -16.56
N HIS A 47 8.89 7.51 -15.77
CA HIS A 47 10.20 8.02 -16.18
C HIS A 47 11.18 6.90 -16.56
N ASN A 48 10.95 5.68 -16.05
CA ASN A 48 11.64 4.47 -16.47
C ASN A 48 10.66 3.30 -16.62
N LEU A 49 10.17 3.08 -17.84
CA LEU A 49 9.16 2.07 -18.15
C LEU A 49 9.58 0.63 -17.77
N ALA A 50 10.87 0.30 -17.84
CA ALA A 50 11.35 -1.03 -17.45
C ALA A 50 11.22 -1.24 -15.93
N LEU A 51 11.45 -0.20 -15.13
CA LEU A 51 11.23 -0.25 -13.68
C LEU A 51 9.74 -0.30 -13.35
N LEU A 52 8.90 0.49 -14.04
CA LEU A 52 7.45 0.44 -13.85
C LEU A 52 6.90 -0.95 -14.18
N GLU A 53 7.30 -1.56 -15.30
CA GLU A 53 6.86 -2.91 -15.69
C GLU A 53 7.26 -3.96 -14.65
N GLY A 54 8.52 -3.99 -14.24
CA GLY A 54 8.97 -4.92 -13.19
C GLY A 54 8.26 -4.68 -11.85
N PHE A 55 8.01 -3.43 -11.48
CA PHE A 55 7.23 -3.08 -10.29
C PHE A 55 5.78 -3.60 -10.39
N ARG A 56 5.15 -3.46 -11.56
CA ARG A 56 3.78 -3.96 -11.82
C ARG A 56 3.69 -5.47 -11.74
N ASP A 57 4.64 -6.18 -12.33
CA ASP A 57 4.70 -7.64 -12.26
C ASP A 57 4.87 -8.12 -10.83
N TYR A 58 5.79 -7.51 -10.07
CA TYR A 58 5.99 -7.88 -8.68
C TYR A 58 4.78 -7.56 -7.80
N LEU A 59 4.15 -6.39 -7.98
CA LEU A 59 2.95 -6.03 -7.22
C LEU A 59 1.79 -6.97 -7.55
N SER A 60 1.64 -7.40 -8.80
CA SER A 60 0.65 -8.41 -9.21
C SER A 60 0.87 -9.74 -8.48
N THR A 61 2.11 -10.21 -8.37
CA THR A 61 2.46 -11.39 -7.57
C THR A 61 2.08 -11.18 -6.10
N LEU A 62 2.43 -10.05 -5.49
CA LEU A 62 2.05 -9.76 -4.10
C LEU A 62 0.53 -9.71 -3.92
N TRP A 63 -0.21 -9.18 -4.89
CA TRP A 63 -1.67 -9.08 -4.83
C TRP A 63 -2.35 -10.44 -4.87
N HIS A 64 -1.85 -11.36 -5.72
CA HIS A 64 -2.54 -12.63 -6.00
C HIS A 64 -1.92 -13.85 -5.31
N GLN A 65 -0.68 -13.76 -4.84
CA GLN A 65 0.12 -14.90 -4.39
C GLN A 65 0.81 -14.70 -3.04
N SER A 66 0.55 -13.59 -2.32
CA SER A 66 1.07 -13.41 -0.94
C SER A 66 0.42 -14.32 0.09
N GLY A 67 -0.74 -14.91 -0.24
CA GLY A 67 -1.54 -15.72 0.68
C GLY A 67 -2.33 -14.90 1.73
N LEU A 68 -2.26 -13.57 1.66
CA LEU A 68 -3.04 -12.65 2.49
C LEU A 68 -4.45 -12.45 1.92
N THR A 69 -5.42 -12.30 2.81
CA THR A 69 -6.76 -11.81 2.43
C THR A 69 -6.71 -10.34 1.99
N PRO A 70 -7.75 -9.82 1.29
CA PRO A 70 -7.83 -8.41 0.97
C PRO A 70 -7.68 -7.49 2.18
N HIS A 71 -8.35 -7.83 3.29
CA HIS A 71 -8.26 -7.08 4.53
C HIS A 71 -6.82 -7.05 5.08
N GLU A 72 -6.17 -8.22 5.18
CA GLU A 72 -4.81 -8.30 5.72
C GLU A 72 -3.77 -7.58 4.85
N ARG A 73 -3.92 -7.60 3.51
CA ARG A 73 -3.06 -6.82 2.61
C ARG A 73 -3.15 -5.33 2.95
N GLU A 74 -4.36 -4.79 3.11
CA GLU A 74 -4.54 -3.39 3.43
C GLU A 74 -4.03 -3.04 4.83
N LEU A 75 -4.18 -3.93 5.83
CA LEU A 75 -3.57 -3.72 7.16
C LEU A 75 -2.04 -3.64 7.08
N VAL A 76 -1.39 -4.52 6.31
CA VAL A 76 0.07 -4.47 6.10
C VAL A 76 0.48 -3.14 5.46
N ILE A 77 -0.24 -2.70 4.44
CA ILE A 77 0.09 -1.49 3.69
C ILE A 77 -0.15 -0.24 4.52
N LEU A 78 -1.31 -0.12 5.17
CA LEU A 78 -1.65 1.00 6.03
C LEU A 78 -0.71 1.11 7.23
N THR A 79 -0.33 -0.02 7.84
CA THR A 79 0.66 -0.03 8.93
C THR A 79 2.02 0.45 8.42
N THR A 80 2.46 -0.03 7.25
CA THR A 80 3.71 0.42 6.64
C THR A 80 3.69 1.92 6.35
N ALA A 81 2.58 2.43 5.80
CA ALA A 81 2.41 3.85 5.49
C ALA A 81 2.40 4.71 6.76
N ALA A 82 1.69 4.30 7.82
CA ALA A 82 1.67 4.99 9.10
C ALA A 82 3.05 5.01 9.78
N ARG A 83 3.81 3.89 9.73
CA ARG A 83 5.15 3.83 10.33
C ARG A 83 6.23 4.58 9.54
N THR A 84 5.97 4.89 8.28
CA THR A 84 6.87 5.67 7.40
C THR A 84 6.42 7.11 7.19
N ASP A 85 5.33 7.55 7.82
CA ASP A 85 4.68 8.85 7.58
C ASP A 85 4.34 9.09 6.09
N SER A 86 4.10 8.01 5.34
CA SER A 86 3.82 8.03 3.90
C SER A 86 2.38 8.46 3.64
N ALA A 87 2.15 9.79 3.63
CA ALA A 87 0.83 10.37 3.37
C ALA A 87 0.26 9.95 2.00
N TYR A 88 1.11 9.72 0.99
CA TYR A 88 0.70 9.25 -0.32
C TYR A 88 0.09 7.85 -0.25
N GLU A 89 0.82 6.88 0.32
CA GLU A 89 0.33 5.50 0.38
C GLU A 89 -0.88 5.38 1.28
N TRP A 90 -0.87 6.04 2.44
CA TRP A 90 -2.03 6.12 3.33
C TRP A 90 -3.27 6.62 2.58
N HIS A 91 -3.13 7.71 1.83
CA HIS A 91 -4.23 8.31 1.09
C HIS A 91 -4.86 7.37 0.05
N GLN A 92 -4.03 6.65 -0.70
CA GLN A 92 -4.54 5.71 -1.70
C GLN A 92 -5.15 4.48 -1.03
N HIS A 93 -4.46 3.91 -0.05
CA HIS A 93 -4.85 2.63 0.54
C HIS A 93 -6.01 2.72 1.51
N VAL A 94 -6.26 3.87 2.15
CA VAL A 94 -7.51 4.07 2.90
C VAL A 94 -8.73 3.85 2.00
N ARG A 95 -8.72 4.39 0.77
CA ARG A 95 -9.84 4.22 -0.16
C ARG A 95 -9.99 2.78 -0.60
N ILE A 96 -8.88 2.13 -0.96
CA ILE A 96 -8.86 0.72 -1.36
C ILE A 96 -9.36 -0.18 -0.21
N ALA A 97 -8.91 0.08 1.02
CA ALA A 97 -9.35 -0.64 2.20
C ALA A 97 -10.87 -0.54 2.39
N LEU A 98 -11.44 0.65 2.24
CA LEU A 98 -12.89 0.84 2.35
C LEU A 98 -13.65 0.12 1.23
N ASP A 99 -13.15 0.15 0.00
CA ASP A 99 -13.75 -0.56 -1.14
C ASP A 99 -13.71 -2.09 -0.96
N GLU A 100 -12.66 -2.61 -0.34
CA GLU A 100 -12.50 -4.04 0.03
C GLU A 100 -13.28 -4.42 1.31
N GLY A 101 -13.96 -3.44 1.95
CA GLY A 101 -14.81 -3.67 3.12
C GLY A 101 -14.06 -3.75 4.45
N VAL A 102 -12.83 -3.23 4.51
CA VAL A 102 -12.09 -3.07 5.77
C VAL A 102 -12.85 -2.12 6.69
N PRO A 103 -13.12 -2.50 7.96
CA PRO A 103 -13.82 -1.64 8.90
C PRO A 103 -13.04 -0.34 9.17
N VAL A 104 -13.75 0.78 9.24
CA VAL A 104 -13.15 2.10 9.55
C VAL A 104 -12.43 2.06 10.90
N GLU A 105 -12.97 1.32 11.87
CA GLU A 105 -12.38 1.11 13.18
C GLU A 105 -11.00 0.45 13.12
N ASP A 106 -10.77 -0.46 12.18
CA ASP A 106 -9.49 -1.16 11.99
C ASP A 106 -8.46 -0.21 11.36
N ILE A 107 -8.86 0.57 10.36
CA ILE A 107 -8.02 1.63 9.76
C ILE A 107 -7.60 2.65 10.84
N LEU A 108 -8.56 3.10 11.66
CA LEU A 108 -8.27 4.03 12.76
C LEU A 108 -7.46 3.39 13.88
N ALA A 109 -7.58 2.08 14.11
CA ALA A 109 -6.76 1.35 15.06
C ALA A 109 -5.30 1.34 14.61
N VAL A 110 -5.03 1.08 13.32
CA VAL A 110 -3.70 1.16 12.71
C VAL A 110 -3.13 2.58 12.83
N SER A 111 -3.89 3.60 12.41
CA SER A 111 -3.46 5.01 12.50
C SER A 111 -2.99 5.41 13.91
N ARG A 112 -3.68 4.89 14.93
CA ARG A 112 -3.50 5.28 16.34
C ARG A 112 -2.61 4.31 17.12
N GLY A 113 -2.08 3.26 16.49
CA GLY A 113 -1.31 2.22 17.16
C GLY A 113 -2.09 1.48 18.25
N ARG A 114 -3.39 1.26 18.06
CA ARG A 114 -4.28 0.58 19.03
C ARG A 114 -4.52 -0.87 18.62
N HIS A 115 -3.50 -1.70 18.78
CA HIS A 115 -3.57 -3.12 18.40
C HIS A 115 -4.65 -3.89 19.17
N ASP A 116 -4.95 -3.47 20.40
CA ASP A 116 -5.98 -4.04 21.27
C ASP A 116 -7.42 -3.85 20.73
N ALA A 117 -7.61 -2.97 19.75
CA ALA A 117 -8.88 -2.76 19.07
C ALA A 117 -9.07 -3.68 17.85
N LEU A 118 -8.05 -4.44 17.46
CA LEU A 118 -8.10 -5.36 16.32
C LEU A 118 -8.43 -6.79 16.76
N GLU A 119 -8.89 -7.62 15.82
CA GLU A 119 -8.94 -9.07 16.03
C GLU A 119 -7.54 -9.64 16.29
N ALA A 120 -7.44 -10.74 17.03
CA ALA A 120 -6.15 -11.25 17.52
C ALA A 120 -5.12 -11.52 16.41
N ASN A 121 -5.55 -12.10 15.28
CA ASN A 121 -4.69 -12.34 14.11
C ASN A 121 -4.24 -11.02 13.46
N HIS A 122 -5.12 -10.02 13.35
CA HIS A 122 -4.79 -8.71 12.81
C HIS A 122 -3.86 -7.91 13.74
N SER A 123 -4.05 -8.02 15.06
CA SER A 123 -3.18 -7.42 16.06
C SER A 123 -1.74 -7.89 15.92
N VAL A 124 -1.50 -9.21 15.85
CA VAL A 124 -0.13 -9.75 15.69
C VAL A 124 0.46 -9.44 14.31
N LEU A 125 -0.38 -9.35 13.26
CA LEU A 125 0.05 -8.94 11.93
C LEU A 125 0.57 -7.49 11.93
N VAL A 126 -0.22 -6.57 12.50
CA VAL A 126 0.15 -5.15 12.59
C VAL A 126 1.42 -4.97 13.42
N GLU A 127 1.49 -5.58 14.60
CA GLU A 127 2.69 -5.52 15.47
C GLU A 127 3.94 -6.03 14.74
N TYR A 128 3.85 -7.15 14.03
CA TYR A 128 4.96 -7.67 13.24
C TYR A 128 5.39 -6.71 12.13
N VAL A 129 4.44 -6.11 11.40
CA VAL A 129 4.74 -5.14 10.33
C VAL A 129 5.37 -3.88 10.88
N GLU A 130 4.94 -3.39 12.05
CA GLU A 130 5.57 -2.24 12.71
C GLU A 130 7.04 -2.52 13.03
N GLN A 131 7.33 -3.66 13.65
CA GLN A 131 8.71 -4.07 13.94
C GLN A 131 9.51 -4.35 12.66
N PHE A 132 8.88 -4.87 11.61
CA PHE A 132 9.51 -5.08 10.31
C PHE A 132 10.00 -3.75 9.71
N VAL A 133 9.15 -2.72 9.73
CA VAL A 133 9.51 -1.38 9.22
C VAL A 133 10.64 -0.76 10.03
N GLU A 134 10.67 -1.00 11.34
CA GLU A 134 11.74 -0.53 12.23
C GLU A 134 13.03 -1.35 12.14
N GLY A 135 12.98 -2.55 11.56
CA GLY A 135 14.09 -3.49 11.52
C GLY A 135 14.37 -4.14 12.89
N THR A 136 13.33 -4.30 13.71
CA THR A 136 13.41 -4.72 15.12
C THR A 136 12.69 -6.04 15.43
N VAL A 137 12.17 -6.75 14.40
CA VAL A 137 11.47 -8.04 14.58
C VAL A 137 12.28 -8.99 15.45
N ASP A 138 11.69 -9.40 16.58
CA ASP A 138 12.29 -10.36 17.50
C ASP A 138 11.66 -11.77 17.40
N ASP A 139 12.30 -12.74 18.06
CA ASP A 139 11.86 -14.14 18.03
C ASP A 139 10.47 -14.33 18.64
N THR A 140 10.07 -13.47 19.59
CA THR A 140 8.76 -13.56 20.25
C THR A 140 7.66 -13.15 19.28
N THR A 141 7.84 -12.01 18.63
CA THR A 141 6.88 -11.45 17.66
C THR A 141 6.77 -12.34 16.43
N HIS A 142 7.91 -12.88 15.96
CA HIS A 142 7.90 -13.84 14.86
C HIS A 142 7.16 -15.14 15.23
N ALA A 143 7.41 -15.69 16.43
CA ALA A 143 6.70 -16.89 16.90
C ALA A 143 5.18 -16.66 16.99
N GLN A 144 4.75 -15.52 17.54
CA GLN A 144 3.34 -15.16 17.63
C GLN A 144 2.69 -15.05 16.24
N LEU A 145 3.38 -14.48 15.25
CA LEU A 145 2.86 -14.42 13.88
C LEU A 145 2.69 -15.83 13.30
N THR A 146 3.67 -16.73 13.51
CA THR A 146 3.61 -18.11 12.98
C THR A 146 2.56 -19.01 13.63
N ASP A 147 2.01 -18.61 14.79
CA ASP A 147 0.85 -19.31 15.38
C ASP A 147 -0.44 -19.08 14.57
N HIS A 148 -0.48 -18.01 13.76
CA HIS A 148 -1.63 -17.63 12.94
C HIS A 148 -1.41 -17.84 11.43
N TYR A 149 -0.18 -17.73 10.96
CA TYR A 149 0.17 -17.71 9.53
C TYR A 149 1.19 -18.80 9.18
N SER A 150 1.06 -19.41 8.00
CA SER A 150 2.06 -20.34 7.48
C SER A 150 3.33 -19.62 7.04
N ASP A 151 4.46 -20.32 6.96
CA ASP A 151 5.74 -19.77 6.50
C ASP A 151 5.64 -19.06 5.14
N GLU A 152 4.81 -19.58 4.22
CA GLU A 152 4.55 -18.96 2.92
C GLU A 152 3.87 -17.59 3.05
N VAL A 153 2.87 -17.49 3.93
CA VAL A 153 2.16 -16.22 4.19
C VAL A 153 3.06 -15.26 4.96
N VAL A 154 3.88 -15.72 5.90
CA VAL A 154 4.86 -14.89 6.63
C VAL A 154 5.86 -14.26 5.66
N LEU A 155 6.35 -15.02 4.68
CA LEU A 155 7.17 -14.47 3.59
C LEU A 155 6.38 -13.43 2.78
N GLY A 156 5.11 -13.72 2.46
CA GLY A 156 4.20 -12.79 1.77
C GLY A 156 4.02 -11.46 2.50
N ILE A 157 3.85 -11.49 3.83
CA ILE A 157 3.74 -10.31 4.71
C ILE A 157 5.00 -9.47 4.61
N GLY A 158 6.18 -10.07 4.82
CA GLY A 158 7.46 -9.36 4.74
C GLY A 158 7.75 -8.80 3.35
N ALA A 159 7.40 -9.55 2.30
CA ALA A 159 7.56 -9.11 0.91
C ALA A 159 6.65 -7.91 0.58
N LEU A 160 5.40 -7.94 1.03
CA LEU A 160 4.44 -6.84 0.85
C LEU A 160 4.88 -5.59 1.64
N ALA A 161 5.19 -5.74 2.93
CA ALA A 161 5.68 -4.66 3.77
C ALA A 161 6.99 -4.06 3.21
N GLY A 162 7.93 -4.91 2.76
CA GLY A 162 9.18 -4.45 2.15
C GLY A 162 8.98 -3.67 0.85
N ASN A 163 8.03 -4.07 0.02
CA ASN A 163 7.67 -3.35 -1.19
C ASN A 163 7.17 -1.93 -0.88
N TYR A 164 6.22 -1.81 0.04
CA TYR A 164 5.66 -0.50 0.41
C TYR A 164 6.64 0.34 1.24
N LEU A 165 7.49 -0.27 2.07
CA LEU A 165 8.59 0.45 2.73
C LEU A 165 9.54 1.06 1.69
N GLY A 166 9.96 0.28 0.69
CA GLY A 166 10.81 0.78 -0.39
C GLY A 166 10.14 1.88 -1.20
N LEU A 167 8.86 1.69 -1.54
CA LEU A 167 8.08 2.66 -2.28
C LEU A 167 7.87 3.97 -1.50
N ALA A 168 7.51 3.91 -0.21
CA ALA A 168 7.43 5.06 0.68
C ALA A 168 8.70 5.92 0.61
N ARG A 169 9.88 5.29 0.68
CA ARG A 169 11.17 6.00 0.60
C ARG A 169 11.39 6.66 -0.75
N VAL A 170 10.97 6.01 -1.84
CA VAL A 170 11.05 6.60 -3.19
C VAL A 170 10.11 7.80 -3.30
N LEU A 171 8.86 7.67 -2.86
CA LEU A 171 7.86 8.74 -2.92
C LEU A 171 8.27 9.95 -2.07
N GLU A 172 8.75 9.70 -0.85
CA GLU A 172 9.31 10.71 0.05
C GLU A 172 10.51 11.42 -0.60
N ALA A 173 11.47 10.66 -1.12
CA ALA A 173 12.67 11.22 -1.74
C ALA A 173 12.37 12.04 -3.01
N LEU A 174 11.27 11.77 -3.69
CA LEU A 174 10.84 12.47 -4.90
C LEU A 174 9.76 13.54 -4.63
N GLU A 175 9.32 13.70 -3.38
CA GLU A 175 8.24 14.61 -2.98
C GLU A 175 6.95 14.40 -3.79
N VAL A 176 6.58 13.14 -4.04
CA VAL A 176 5.36 12.80 -4.80
C VAL A 176 4.13 13.12 -3.95
N GLU A 177 3.27 13.99 -4.47
CA GLU A 177 2.05 14.43 -3.79
C GLU A 177 0.85 13.59 -4.25
N PRO A 178 -0.15 13.32 -3.38
CA PRO A 178 -1.39 12.69 -3.80
C PRO A 178 -2.17 13.58 -4.79
N GLU A 179 -3.02 12.97 -5.62
CA GLU A 179 -3.76 13.68 -6.67
C GLU A 179 -4.88 14.57 -6.10
N SER A 180 -5.27 14.32 -4.86
CA SER A 180 -6.29 15.06 -4.13
C SER A 180 -5.82 15.36 -2.70
N PRO A 181 -6.50 16.27 -1.98
CA PRO A 181 -6.13 16.58 -0.59
C PRO A 181 -6.01 15.31 0.26
N PHE A 182 -4.95 15.25 1.08
CA PHE A 182 -4.68 14.13 1.98
C PHE A 182 -5.91 13.79 2.82
N VAL A 183 -6.25 12.50 2.91
CA VAL A 183 -7.47 12.00 3.58
C VAL A 183 -7.43 12.27 5.09
N GLY A 184 -6.23 12.49 5.64
CA GLY A 184 -6.01 12.68 7.06
C GLY A 184 -5.70 11.35 7.75
N TRP A 185 -4.86 11.40 8.78
CA TRP A 185 -4.51 10.21 9.56
C TRP A 185 -5.72 9.70 10.36
N ASP A 186 -6.64 10.58 10.73
CA ASP A 186 -7.91 10.23 11.39
C ASP A 186 -9.11 10.28 10.42
N LEU A 187 -8.84 10.26 9.11
CA LEU A 187 -9.84 10.24 8.03
C LEU A 187 -10.73 11.49 7.99
N GLU A 188 -10.19 12.66 8.38
CA GLU A 188 -10.97 13.89 8.51
C GLU A 188 -11.46 14.48 7.17
N ASN A 189 -10.84 14.06 6.06
CA ASN A 189 -11.15 14.55 4.70
C ASN A 189 -11.64 13.42 3.78
N LEU A 190 -12.17 12.32 4.34
CA LEU A 190 -12.76 11.22 3.58
C LEU A 190 -14.08 11.63 2.90
#